data_AF-A0A537KMI6-F1
#
_entry.id   AF-A0A537KMI6-F1
#
_cell.length_a   1.000
_cell.length_b   1.000
_cell.length_c   1.000
_cell.angle_alpha   90.00
_cell.angle_beta   90.00
_cell.angle_gamma   90.00
#
_symmetry.space_group_name_H-M   'P 1'
#
loop_
_entity.id
_entity.type
_entity.pdbx_description
1 polymer ?
#
loop_
_entity_poly.entity_id
_entity_poly.type
_entity_poly.pdbx_seq_one_letter_code
_entity_poly.pdbx_strand_id
1 'polypeptide(L)' 'MTDSTGEWEVVGRPYTTNGGKNAHVRVQRVSQPGVTETKMWGAYEKVTVIRRATAEEGKR' A
#
# COMPACT_ATOMS: atom_id res chain seq x y z
N MET A 1 19.82 -7.31 4.28
CA MET A 1 18.94 -6.14 4.48
C MET A 1 18.10 -6.45 5.69
N THR A 2 18.54 -6.03 6.87
CA THR A 2 17.93 -6.41 8.15
C THR A 2 16.78 -5.45 8.45
N ASP A 3 15.59 -5.69 7.88
CA ASP A 3 14.41 -5.11 8.49
C ASP A 3 14.22 -5.87 9.79
N SER A 4 14.69 -5.30 10.90
CA SER A 4 14.52 -5.89 12.22
C SER A 4 13.02 -5.89 12.49
N THR A 5 12.42 -7.07 12.39
CA THR A 5 10.99 -7.43 12.58
C THR A 5 10.48 -7.10 14.00
N GLY A 6 10.69 -5.88 14.46
CA GLY A 6 10.09 -5.35 15.68
C GLY A 6 8.70 -4.80 15.38
N GLU A 7 7.87 -4.72 16.42
CA GLU A 7 6.57 -4.06 16.33
C GLU A 7 6.76 -2.56 16.09
N TRP A 8 5.95 -2.02 15.17
CA TRP A 8 5.91 -0.61 14.83
C TRP A 8 4.53 -0.05 15.20
N GLU A 9 4.50 1.15 15.77
CA GLU A 9 3.26 1.86 16.09
C GLU A 9 3.14 3.12 15.22
N VAL A 10 1.91 3.53 14.94
CA VAL A 10 1.61 4.76 14.20
C VAL A 10 1.58 5.93 15.16
N VAL A 11 2.46 6.92 14.94
CA VAL A 11 2.64 8.07 15.85
C VAL A 11 2.12 9.39 15.28
N GLY A 12 1.54 9.35 14.08
CA GLY A 12 1.02 10.54 13.42
C GLY A 12 -0.13 10.22 12.50
N ARG A 13 -0.95 11.24 12.22
CA ARG A 13 -2.09 11.10 11.31
C ARG A 13 -1.59 10.72 9.90
N PRO A 14 -2.06 9.60 9.33
CA PRO A 14 -1.78 9.26 7.94
C PRO A 14 -2.28 10.36 7.00
N TYR A 15 -1.52 10.62 5.93
CA TYR A 15 -1.90 11.56 4.89
C TYR A 15 -1.57 11.00 3.51
N THR A 16 -2.26 11.50 2.49
CA THR A 16 -2.04 11.08 1.11
C THR A 16 -1.42 12.19 0.27
N THR A 17 -0.61 11.80 -0.70
CA THR A 17 -0.01 12.68 -1.70
C THR A 17 -0.30 12.15 -3.10
N ASN A 18 0.10 12.89 -4.14
CA ASN A 18 -0.09 12.52 -5.55
C ASN A 18 -1.56 12.19 -5.89
N GLY A 19 -2.49 13.03 -5.42
CA GLY A 19 -3.93 12.85 -5.64
C GLY A 19 -4.52 11.58 -5.00
N GLY A 20 -3.94 11.11 -3.90
CA GLY A 20 -4.39 9.89 -3.21
C GLY A 20 -3.63 8.63 -3.61
N LYS A 21 -2.67 8.71 -4.54
CA LYS A 21 -1.91 7.55 -5.01
C LYS A 21 -0.85 7.06 -4.04
N ASN A 22 -0.37 7.93 -3.15
CA ASN A 22 0.63 7.57 -2.15
C ASN A 22 0.07 7.84 -0.77
N ALA A 23 0.12 6.85 0.12
CA ALA A 23 -0.18 6.98 1.53
C ALA A 23 1.12 7.07 2.33
N HIS A 24 1.24 8.09 3.16
CA HIS A 24 2.36 8.29 4.08
C HIS A 24 1.90 8.05 5.51
N VAL A 25 2.66 7.26 6.26
CA VAL A 25 2.41 7.01 7.68
C VAL A 25 3.69 7.22 8.46
N ARG A 26 3.62 8.02 9.52
CA ARG A 26 4.71 8.20 10.47
C ARG A 26 4.61 7.11 11.53
N VAL A 27 5.66 6.31 11.66
CA VAL A 27 5.76 5.19 12.59
C VAL A 27 6.97 5.33 13.50
N GLN A 28 6.99 4.65 14.63
CA GLN A 28 8.19 4.44 15.44
C GLN A 28 8.29 2.97 15.86
N ARG A 29 9.50 2.52 16.23
CA ARG A 29 9.65 1.19 16.83
C ARG A 29 9.13 1.22 18.25
N VAL A 30 8.30 0.25 18.63
CA VAL A 30 7.81 0.11 20.01
C VAL A 30 8.98 -0.08 20.98
N SER A 31 10.04 -0.78 20.55
CA SER A 31 11.25 -0.99 21.35
C SER A 31 12.18 0.21 21.45
N GLN A 32 12.01 1.23 20.60
CA GLN A 32 12.82 2.44 20.59
C GLN A 32 11.95 3.68 20.34
N PRO A 33 11.14 4.07 21.35
CA PRO A 33 10.28 5.24 21.23
C PRO A 33 11.12 6.51 21.02
N GLY A 34 10.63 7.43 20.18
CA GLY A 34 11.30 8.70 19.88
C GLY A 34 12.10 8.72 18.57
N VAL A 35 12.40 7.57 17.96
CA VAL A 35 12.94 7.51 16.59
C VAL A 35 11.79 7.23 15.63
N THR A 36 11.36 8.26 14.91
CA THR A 36 10.24 8.14 13.96
C THR A 36 10.73 7.96 12.52
N GLU A 37 10.10 7.08 11.78
CA GLU A 37 10.28 6.86 10.34
C GLU A 37 8.99 7.19 9.59
N THR A 38 9.09 7.70 8.35
CA THR A 38 7.92 7.84 7.47
C THR A 38 7.95 6.73 6.43
N LYS A 39 6.98 5.81 6.52
CA LYS A 39 6.78 4.77 5.53
C LYS A 39 5.75 5.23 4.50
N MET A 40 5.98 4.85 3.25
CA MET A 40 5.11 5.17 2.11
C MET A 40 4.63 3.88 1.47
N TRP A 41 3.33 3.83 1.15
CA TRP A 41 2.73 2.77 0.36
C TRP A 41 2.00 3.38 -0.84
N GLY A 42 2.08 2.72 -1.98
CA GLY A 42 1.16 3.01 -3.08
C GLY A 42 -0.26 2.63 -2.65
N ALA A 43 -1.22 3.53 -2.83
CA ALA A 43 -2.63 3.17 -2.76
C ALA A 43 -2.90 2.13 -3.85
N TYR A 44 -3.67 1.10 -3.53
CA TYR A 44 -3.96 0.00 -4.46
C TYR A 44 -4.34 0.53 -5.84
N GLU A 45 -3.65 0.07 -6.90
CA GLU A 45 -4.08 0.40 -8.25
C GLU A 45 -5.36 -0.37 -8.58
N LYS A 46 -6.38 0.33 -9.07
CA LYS A 46 -7.62 -0.28 -9.54
C LYS A 46 -7.35 -1.02 -10.86
N VAL A 47 -7.14 -2.34 -10.78
CA VAL A 47 -7.06 -3.19 -11.98
C VAL A 47 -8.46 -3.28 -12.61
N THR A 48 -8.65 -2.67 -13.78
CA THR A 48 -9.89 -2.82 -14.55
C THR A 48 -9.79 -4.08 -15.42
N VAL A 49 -10.51 -5.14 -15.03
CA VAL A 49 -10.56 -6.38 -15.81
C VAL A 49 -11.65 -6.26 -16.88
N ILE A 50 -11.25 -6.21 -18.15
CA ILE A 50 -12.18 -6.33 -19.28
C ILE A 50 -12.37 -7.83 -19.54
N ARG A 51 -13.57 -8.36 -19.27
CA ARG A 51 -13.93 -9.73 -19.69
C ARG A 51 -14.08 -9.71 -21.22
N ARG A 52 -13.16 -10.33 -21.95
CA ARG A 52 -13.44 -10.71 -23.34
C ARG A 52 -14.48 -11.82 -23.30
N ALA A 53 -15.66 -11.58 -23.87
CA ALA A 53 -16.60 -12.66 -24.15
C ALA A 53 -15.90 -13.62 -25.11
N THR A 54 -15.71 -14.88 -24.69
CA THR A 54 -15.39 -15.97 -25.58
C THR A 54 -16.55 -16.07 -26.57
N ALA A 55 -16.31 -15.75 -27.84
CA ALA A 55 -17.23 -16.13 -28.90
C ALA A 55 -17.19 -17.65 -28.97
N GLU A 56 -18.24 -18.31 -28.50
CA GLU A 56 -18.55 -19.65 -28.98
C GLU A 56 -18.86 -19.54 -30.47
N GLU A 57 -17.89 -19.91 -31.31
CA GLU A 57 -18.16 -20.22 -32.71
C GLU A 57 -18.63 -21.67 -32.79
N GLY A 58 -19.91 -21.87 -32.50
CA GLY A 58 -20.65 -22.99 -33.09
C GLY A 58 -21.07 -22.59 -34.51
N LYS A 59 -20.66 -23.40 -35.50
CA LYS A 59 -21.33 -23.74 -36.79
C LYS A 59 -20.32 -23.89 -37.94
N ARG A 60 -19.97 -25.12 -38.35
CA ARG A 60 -20.65 -25.93 -39.38
C ARG A 60 -19.90 -27.23 -39.65
#